data_AF-A0A8J7N6E2-F1
#
_entry.id   AF-A0A8J7N6E2-F1
#
_cell.length_a   1.000
_cell.length_b   1.000
_cell.length_c   1.000
_cell.angle_alpha   90.00
_cell.angle_beta   90.00
_cell.angle_gamma   90.00
#
_symmetry.space_group_name_H-M   'P 1'
#
loop_
_entity.id
_entity.type
_entity.pdbx_description
1 polymer ?
#
loop_
_entity_poly.entity_id
_entity_poly.type
_entity_poly.pdbx_seq_one_letter_code
_entity_poly.pdbx_strand_id
1 'polypeptide(L)'
;MRAILAATLAMAALGAGTHPAAAQNVIWAGSVDSRGSETRGPVLNATNRYIIRVSGSVYFGRWWRNGQPLNDDACYEYTAKGAPDPLPVFRNTYGIPVCDGQYRASHVYQSAAFVGRNAPIGFSIFDTDYRDNSGALRIEIIDAGPVAGPGPGPGPGPGPGSRRAFDNPTMNGAIVDHCVTWATDCGWGGAHLFCQRMGMRRAVSWNRTNPGRTWVIGSNRYCEGGFCVGFSQVVCE
;
A
#
# COMPACT_ATOMS: atom_id res chain seq x y z
N MET A 1 -23.31 -34.81 -60.63
CA MET A 1 -22.54 -33.86 -59.80
C MET A 1 -23.40 -33.55 -58.58
N ARG A 2 -23.03 -34.04 -57.39
CA ARG A 2 -23.76 -33.78 -56.13
C ARG A 2 -22.91 -32.80 -55.30
N ALA A 3 -23.44 -31.61 -55.08
CA ALA A 3 -22.80 -30.57 -54.30
C ALA A 3 -22.83 -30.93 -52.81
N ILE A 4 -21.66 -30.88 -52.17
CA ILE A 4 -21.49 -31.05 -50.73
C ILE A 4 -21.76 -29.68 -50.09
N LEU A 5 -22.85 -29.54 -49.33
CA LEU A 5 -23.05 -28.39 -48.45
C LEU A 5 -22.18 -28.59 -47.20
N ALA A 6 -21.16 -27.75 -47.03
CA ALA A 6 -20.41 -27.63 -45.80
C ALA A 6 -21.23 -26.84 -44.77
N ALA A 7 -21.57 -27.48 -43.65
CA ALA A 7 -22.17 -26.81 -42.50
C ALA A 7 -21.07 -26.09 -41.71
N THR A 8 -21.05 -24.76 -41.78
CA THR A 8 -20.22 -23.92 -40.91
C THR A 8 -20.84 -23.88 -39.51
N LEU A 9 -20.20 -24.54 -38.55
CA LEU A 9 -20.49 -24.36 -37.12
C LEU A 9 -20.03 -22.95 -36.72
N ALA A 10 -20.97 -22.04 -36.47
CA ALA A 10 -20.68 -20.79 -35.80
C ALA A 10 -20.48 -21.07 -34.31
N MET A 11 -19.24 -21.01 -33.83
CA MET A 11 -18.96 -20.94 -32.39
C MET A 11 -19.51 -19.61 -31.87
N ALA A 12 -20.58 -19.67 -31.07
CA ALA A 12 -21.03 -18.55 -30.28
C ALA A 12 -19.94 -18.22 -29.25
N ALA A 13 -19.22 -17.12 -29.46
CA ALA A 13 -18.33 -16.55 -28.46
C ALA A 13 -19.19 -16.09 -27.28
N LEU A 14 -19.06 -16.77 -26.14
CA LEU A 14 -19.56 -16.29 -24.86
C LEU A 14 -18.86 -14.96 -24.56
N GLY A 15 -19.59 -13.86 -24.75
CA GLY A 15 -19.13 -12.54 -24.38
C GLY A 15 -18.79 -12.52 -22.90
N ALA A 16 -17.56 -12.15 -22.57
CA ALA A 16 -17.18 -11.77 -21.23
C ALA A 16 -18.10 -10.62 -20.81
N GLY A 17 -19.06 -10.90 -19.93
CA GLY A 17 -19.92 -9.89 -19.34
C GLY A 17 -19.05 -8.85 -18.65
N THR A 18 -19.05 -7.63 -19.17
CA THR A 18 -18.54 -6.47 -18.45
C THR A 18 -19.50 -6.23 -17.29
N HIS A 19 -19.22 -6.84 -16.14
CA HIS A 19 -19.88 -6.44 -14.91
C HIS A 19 -19.57 -4.95 -14.66
N PRO A 20 -20.58 -4.08 -14.51
CA PRO A 20 -20.32 -2.71 -14.11
C PRO A 20 -19.61 -2.77 -12.75
N ALA A 21 -18.45 -2.11 -12.66
CA ALA A 21 -17.73 -1.98 -11.40
C ALA A 21 -18.69 -1.39 -10.36
N ALA A 22 -19.00 -2.16 -9.32
CA ALA A 22 -19.83 -1.68 -8.22
C ALA A 22 -19.23 -0.37 -7.69
N ALA A 23 -20.08 0.65 -7.51
CA ALA A 23 -19.64 1.94 -6.99
C ALA A 23 -18.97 1.73 -5.62
N GLN A 24 -17.71 2.18 -5.48
CA GLN A 24 -16.95 2.03 -4.24
C GLN A 24 -17.64 2.81 -3.11
N ASN A 25 -17.86 2.18 -1.95
CA ASN A 25 -18.54 2.79 -0.80
C ASN A 25 -17.59 3.76 -0.05
N VAL A 26 -17.56 5.02 -0.46
CA VAL A 26 -16.76 6.06 0.22
C VAL A 26 -17.47 6.47 1.52
N ILE A 27 -16.87 6.15 2.66
CA ILE A 27 -17.41 6.45 3.99
C ILE A 27 -16.91 7.77 4.58
N TRP A 28 -15.83 8.29 4.02
CA TRP A 28 -15.30 9.60 4.39
C TRP A 28 -14.48 10.16 3.24
N ALA A 29 -14.53 11.48 3.08
CA ALA A 29 -13.67 12.16 2.14
C ALA A 29 -13.26 13.54 2.68
N GLY A 30 -12.00 13.91 2.52
CA GLY A 30 -11.44 15.15 3.05
C GLY A 30 -10.34 15.72 2.17
N SER A 31 -10.04 17.00 2.38
CA SER A 31 -8.95 17.71 1.72
C SER A 31 -7.79 17.82 2.69
N VAL A 32 -6.59 17.46 2.24
CA VAL A 32 -5.34 17.58 3.02
C VAL A 32 -4.53 18.71 2.40
N ASP A 33 -4.45 19.83 3.12
CA ASP A 33 -3.73 21.02 2.68
C ASP A 33 -2.21 20.80 2.71
N SER A 34 -1.50 21.32 1.70
CA SER A 34 -0.05 21.13 1.59
C SER A 34 0.77 22.00 2.53
N ARG A 35 0.17 22.86 3.38
CA ARG A 35 0.88 23.76 4.31
C ARG A 35 1.21 23.13 5.67
N GLY A 36 1.24 21.81 5.76
CA GLY A 36 1.79 21.07 6.90
C GLY A 36 0.83 20.79 8.05
N SER A 37 -0.46 21.13 7.92
CA SER A 37 -1.47 20.75 8.92
C SER A 37 -1.92 19.30 8.74
N GLU A 38 -1.99 18.53 9.83
CA GLU A 38 -2.66 17.23 9.82
C GLU A 38 -4.17 17.41 9.69
N THR A 39 -4.77 16.70 8.73
CA THR A 39 -6.22 16.58 8.61
C THR A 39 -6.70 15.34 9.35
N ARG A 40 -7.59 15.55 10.32
CA ARG A 40 -8.19 14.45 11.09
C ARG A 40 -9.27 13.74 10.27
N GLY A 41 -9.09 12.45 10.04
CA GLY A 41 -10.06 11.56 9.40
C GLY A 41 -11.01 10.87 10.39
N PRO A 42 -11.81 9.91 9.89
CA PRO A 42 -12.82 9.21 10.68
C PRO A 42 -12.17 8.19 11.63
N VAL A 43 -12.93 7.76 12.64
CA VAL A 43 -12.56 6.61 13.47
C VAL A 43 -12.81 5.33 12.67
N LEU A 44 -11.76 4.56 12.44
CA LEU A 44 -11.84 3.31 11.69
C LEU A 44 -11.93 2.12 12.64
N ASN A 45 -13.07 1.43 12.64
CA ASN A 45 -13.29 0.28 13.51
C ASN A 45 -12.40 -0.92 13.11
N ALA A 46 -11.95 -1.70 14.09
CA ALA A 46 -11.08 -2.84 13.87
C ALA A 46 -11.81 -4.10 13.35
N THR A 47 -13.13 -4.05 13.23
CA THR A 47 -13.95 -5.13 12.69
C THR A 47 -14.16 -5.02 11.17
N ASN A 48 -13.65 -3.96 10.55
CA ASN A 48 -13.87 -3.64 9.15
C ASN A 48 -12.55 -3.33 8.45
N ARG A 49 -12.54 -3.51 7.14
CA ARG A 49 -11.40 -3.17 6.28
C ARG A 49 -11.69 -1.90 5.50
N TYR A 50 -10.64 -1.20 5.13
CA TYR A 50 -10.72 0.06 4.43
C TYR A 50 -9.65 0.16 3.36
N ILE A 51 -9.87 0.99 2.36
CA ILE A 51 -8.90 1.41 1.36
C ILE A 51 -8.75 2.93 1.47
N ILE A 52 -7.53 3.44 1.45
CA ILE A 52 -7.26 4.86 1.25
C ILE A 52 -7.12 5.08 -0.25
N ARG A 53 -7.90 6.00 -0.80
CA ARG A 53 -7.70 6.55 -2.16
C ARG A 53 -7.25 7.99 -2.05
N VAL A 54 -6.20 8.33 -2.78
CA VAL A 54 -5.62 9.68 -2.79
C VAL A 54 -5.58 10.18 -4.23
N SER A 55 -5.95 11.44 -4.43
CA SER A 55 -6.00 12.10 -5.73
C SER A 55 -5.70 13.59 -5.62
N GLY A 56 -5.51 14.24 -6.76
CA GLY A 56 -5.23 15.67 -6.84
C GLY A 56 -3.74 15.97 -6.91
N SER A 57 -3.41 17.26 -6.83
CA SER A 57 -2.04 17.75 -6.96
C SER A 57 -1.77 18.88 -5.99
N VAL A 58 -0.49 19.04 -5.64
CA VAL A 58 0.04 20.09 -4.78
C VAL A 58 1.21 20.76 -5.49
N TYR A 59 1.61 21.91 -4.98
CA TYR A 59 2.75 22.67 -5.48
C TYR A 59 3.63 23.03 -4.29
N PHE A 60 4.92 22.68 -4.34
CA PHE A 60 5.88 22.92 -3.26
C PHE A 60 6.78 24.15 -3.46
N GLY A 61 6.46 25.06 -4.39
CA GLY A 61 7.11 26.38 -4.45
C GLY A 61 8.54 26.46 -4.98
N ARG A 62 9.34 25.41 -4.83
CA ARG A 62 10.80 25.45 -4.92
C ARG A 62 11.36 25.50 -6.35
N TRP A 63 10.58 25.08 -7.35
CA TRP A 63 11.08 24.89 -8.70
C TRP A 63 10.19 25.59 -9.74
N TRP A 64 10.83 26.39 -10.58
CA TRP A 64 10.23 27.09 -11.71
C TRP A 64 11.06 26.73 -12.96
N ARG A 65 10.46 26.02 -13.92
CA ARG A 65 11.08 25.80 -15.25
C ARG A 65 10.26 26.58 -16.27
N ASN A 66 10.89 27.48 -17.01
CA ASN A 66 10.24 28.31 -18.03
C ASN A 66 8.99 29.07 -17.54
N GLY A 67 8.94 29.48 -16.27
CA GLY A 67 7.81 30.23 -15.71
C GLY A 67 6.58 29.40 -15.33
N GLN A 68 6.66 28.06 -15.36
CA GLN A 68 5.55 27.19 -14.95
C GLN A 68 5.81 26.52 -13.58
N PRO A 69 4.79 26.44 -12.70
CA PRO A 69 4.88 25.74 -11.42
C PRO A 69 5.00 24.23 -11.61
N LEU A 70 5.81 23.56 -10.78
CA LEU A 70 5.90 22.10 -10.72
C LEU A 70 4.79 21.52 -9.85
N ASN A 71 3.79 20.89 -10.46
CA ASN A 71 2.80 20.14 -9.70
C ASN A 71 3.39 18.80 -9.27
N ASP A 72 3.07 18.40 -8.05
CA ASP A 72 3.35 17.09 -7.44
C ASP A 72 2.02 16.41 -7.13
N ASP A 73 2.01 15.08 -7.07
CA ASP A 73 0.88 14.34 -6.50
C ASP A 73 1.28 13.59 -5.23
N ALA A 74 0.46 12.66 -4.79
CA ALA A 74 0.71 11.89 -3.57
C ALA A 74 2.05 11.12 -3.59
N CYS A 75 2.54 10.75 -4.77
CA CYS A 75 3.60 9.76 -4.95
C CYS A 75 4.75 10.19 -5.86
N TYR A 76 4.57 11.20 -6.72
CA TYR A 76 5.56 11.61 -7.73
C TYR A 76 5.64 13.12 -7.92
N GLU A 77 6.84 13.59 -8.27
CA GLU A 77 7.16 14.92 -8.78
C GLU A 77 7.23 14.90 -10.33
N TYR A 78 6.72 15.93 -11.00
CA TYR A 78 6.47 15.86 -12.46
C TYR A 78 7.43 16.60 -13.38
N THR A 79 8.40 17.39 -12.89
CA THR A 79 8.92 18.44 -13.81
C THR A 79 10.38 18.85 -13.66
N ALA A 80 11.16 18.20 -12.80
CA ALA A 80 12.62 18.43 -12.76
C ALA A 80 13.40 17.55 -13.76
N LYS A 81 12.91 16.34 -14.09
CA LYS A 81 13.70 15.28 -14.75
C LYS A 81 13.17 14.78 -16.11
N GLY A 82 12.06 15.34 -16.62
CA GLY A 82 11.46 14.91 -17.89
C GLY A 82 10.69 13.58 -17.83
N ALA A 83 10.56 12.99 -16.66
CA ALA A 83 9.74 11.83 -16.34
C ALA A 83 9.26 11.92 -14.88
N PRO A 84 8.17 11.23 -14.49
CA PRO A 84 7.72 11.17 -13.10
C PRO A 84 8.82 10.59 -12.20
N ASP A 85 9.24 11.35 -11.19
CA ASP A 85 10.25 10.91 -10.22
C ASP A 85 9.55 10.54 -8.90
N PRO A 86 9.82 9.36 -8.32
CA PRO A 86 9.18 8.96 -7.05
C PRO A 86 9.50 9.95 -5.92
N LEU A 87 8.46 10.58 -5.39
CA LEU A 87 8.52 11.48 -4.25
C LEU A 87 7.28 11.26 -3.36
N PRO A 88 7.28 10.23 -2.51
CA PRO A 88 6.13 9.90 -1.67
C PRO A 88 5.98 10.92 -0.52
N VAL A 89 5.14 11.92 -0.75
CA VAL A 89 4.88 13.01 0.22
C VAL A 89 3.66 12.76 1.09
N PHE A 90 2.71 11.95 0.62
CA PHE A 90 1.50 11.64 1.38
C PHE A 90 1.80 10.72 2.57
N ARG A 91 1.28 11.10 3.75
CA ARG A 91 1.43 10.35 5.01
C ARG A 91 0.09 10.14 5.68
N ASN A 92 0.01 9.08 6.46
CA ASN A 92 -1.10 8.83 7.37
C ASN A 92 -0.61 8.24 8.70
N THR A 93 -1.35 8.51 9.78
CA THR A 93 -0.96 8.08 11.14
C THR A 93 -0.97 6.56 11.34
N TYR A 94 -1.58 5.80 10.42
CA TYR A 94 -1.57 4.35 10.46
C TYR A 94 -0.33 3.75 9.76
N GLY A 95 0.44 4.55 9.01
CA GLY A 95 1.58 4.08 8.22
C GLY A 95 1.19 3.19 7.04
N ILE A 96 -0.04 3.32 6.52
CA ILE A 96 -0.51 2.52 5.38
C ILE A 96 0.14 3.04 4.09
N PRO A 97 0.87 2.20 3.33
CA PRO A 97 1.43 2.61 2.06
C PRO A 97 0.33 2.78 1.01
N VAL A 98 0.32 3.93 0.35
CA VAL A 98 -0.53 4.23 -0.82
C VAL A 98 0.29 4.19 -2.11
N CYS A 99 1.54 4.66 -2.05
CA CYS A 99 2.45 4.63 -3.20
C CYS A 99 3.09 3.25 -3.32
N ASP A 100 2.85 2.57 -4.45
CA ASP A 100 3.33 1.22 -4.76
C ASP A 100 4.58 1.20 -5.66
N GLY A 101 5.10 2.38 -6.01
CA GLY A 101 6.22 2.53 -6.94
C GLY A 101 5.82 2.49 -8.41
N GLN A 102 4.52 2.43 -8.72
CA GLN A 102 4.00 2.57 -10.08
C GLN A 102 3.36 3.94 -10.30
N TYR A 103 3.85 4.66 -11.31
CA TYR A 103 3.23 5.91 -11.72
C TYR A 103 1.87 5.64 -12.36
N ARG A 104 0.87 6.45 -11.98
CA ARG A 104 -0.49 6.38 -12.51
C ARG A 104 -0.81 7.70 -13.18
N ALA A 105 -1.01 7.67 -14.50
CA ALA A 105 -1.37 8.87 -15.28
C ALA A 105 -2.70 9.52 -14.87
N SER A 106 -3.53 8.81 -14.09
CA SER A 106 -4.73 9.39 -13.47
C SER A 106 -4.44 10.25 -12.25
N HIS A 107 -3.23 10.21 -11.69
CA HIS A 107 -2.85 10.81 -10.40
C HIS A 107 -3.74 10.33 -9.24
N VAL A 108 -4.31 9.13 -9.38
CA VAL A 108 -5.14 8.47 -8.36
C VAL A 108 -4.43 7.23 -7.88
N TYR A 109 -4.15 7.15 -6.58
CA TYR A 109 -3.46 6.05 -5.94
C TYR A 109 -4.36 5.41 -4.89
N GLN A 110 -4.23 4.10 -4.70
CA GLN A 110 -5.00 3.35 -3.71
C GLN A 110 -4.10 2.44 -2.89
N SER A 111 -4.34 2.39 -1.59
CA SER A 111 -3.72 1.37 -0.73
C SER A 111 -4.31 -0.01 -0.99
N ALA A 112 -3.60 -1.05 -0.56
CA ALA A 112 -4.26 -2.32 -0.26
C ALA A 112 -5.31 -2.13 0.86
N ALA A 113 -6.27 -3.06 0.95
CA ALA A 113 -7.21 -3.07 2.06
C ALA A 113 -6.49 -3.30 3.40
N PHE A 114 -6.83 -2.52 4.42
CA PHE A 114 -6.25 -2.62 5.78
C PHE A 114 -7.35 -2.61 6.84
N VAL A 115 -7.07 -3.20 8.01
CA VAL A 115 -8.00 -3.25 9.13
C VAL A 115 -7.91 -1.95 9.94
N GLY A 116 -9.05 -1.41 10.39
CA GLY A 116 -9.07 -0.25 11.28
C GLY A 116 -8.45 -0.54 12.66
N ARG A 117 -8.24 0.50 13.47
CA ARG A 117 -7.58 0.37 14.79
C ARG A 117 -8.43 0.90 15.96
N ASN A 118 -9.74 1.02 15.76
CA ASN A 118 -10.66 1.69 16.69
C ASN A 118 -10.19 3.10 17.08
N ALA A 119 -9.54 3.79 16.14
CA ALA A 119 -8.90 5.08 16.35
C ALA A 119 -9.11 5.97 15.12
N PRO A 120 -9.06 7.31 15.26
CA PRO A 120 -9.03 8.18 14.09
C PRO A 120 -7.77 7.93 13.27
N ILE A 121 -7.90 7.96 11.94
CA ILE A 121 -6.75 8.06 11.04
C ILE A 121 -6.50 9.54 10.72
N GLY A 122 -5.26 9.99 10.78
CA GLY A 122 -4.84 11.33 10.40
C GLY A 122 -4.08 11.31 9.08
N PHE A 123 -4.13 12.41 8.34
CA PHE A 123 -3.49 12.54 7.02
C PHE A 123 -2.66 13.82 6.96
N SER A 124 -1.49 13.75 6.33
CA SER A 124 -0.63 14.92 6.14
C SER A 124 0.17 14.81 4.85
N ILE A 125 0.69 15.94 4.39
CA ILE A 125 1.65 16.04 3.29
C ILE A 125 2.97 16.47 3.92
N PHE A 126 4.05 15.77 3.57
CA PHE A 126 5.38 16.08 4.07
C PHE A 126 6.13 17.00 3.11
N ASP A 127 6.62 18.10 3.68
CA ASP A 127 7.60 18.98 3.07
C ASP A 127 8.63 19.42 4.12
N THR A 128 9.82 19.77 3.66
CA THR A 128 10.85 20.44 4.46
C THR A 128 10.60 21.94 4.61
N ASP A 129 9.84 22.55 3.70
CA ASP A 129 9.41 23.94 3.78
C ASP A 129 7.95 24.06 3.35
N TYR A 130 7.06 24.53 4.24
CA TYR A 130 5.62 24.61 3.94
C TYR A 130 5.18 26.00 3.46
N ARG A 131 6.09 26.99 3.47
CA ARG A 131 5.73 28.41 3.31
C ARG A 131 5.33 28.78 1.89
N ASP A 132 5.86 28.05 0.92
CA ASP A 132 5.62 28.23 -0.51
C ASP A 132 4.67 27.18 -1.09
N ASN A 133 4.01 26.42 -0.21
CA ASN A 133 3.10 25.36 -0.60
C ASN A 133 1.72 25.88 -0.97
N SER A 134 1.14 25.30 -2.01
CA SER A 134 -0.25 25.50 -2.38
C SER A 134 -0.90 24.22 -2.91
N GLY A 135 -2.22 24.23 -3.05
CA GLY A 135 -3.00 23.06 -3.42
C GLY A 135 -3.29 22.13 -2.25
N ALA A 136 -3.99 21.03 -2.54
CA ALA A 136 -4.37 20.04 -1.57
C ALA A 136 -4.59 18.68 -2.25
N LEU A 137 -4.39 17.61 -1.50
CA LEU A 137 -4.77 16.27 -1.93
C LEU A 137 -6.19 15.95 -1.44
N ARG A 138 -6.96 15.25 -2.29
CA ARG A 138 -8.26 14.70 -1.93
C ARG A 138 -8.09 13.26 -1.48
N ILE A 139 -8.52 12.97 -0.26
CA ILE A 139 -8.42 11.65 0.36
C ILE A 139 -9.84 11.12 0.51
N GLU A 140 -10.01 9.86 0.17
CA GLU A 140 -11.24 9.10 0.38
C GLU A 140 -10.91 7.82 1.15
N ILE A 141 -11.71 7.54 2.19
CA ILE A 141 -11.73 6.25 2.85
C ILE A 141 -12.90 5.46 2.27
N ILE A 142 -12.57 4.34 1.65
CA ILE A 142 -13.51 3.41 1.06
C ILE A 142 -13.68 2.24 2.02
N ASP A 143 -14.92 1.91 2.34
CA ASP A 143 -15.28 0.69 3.04
C ASP A 143 -15.02 -0.52 2.14
N ALA A 144 -14.11 -1.39 2.59
CA ALA A 144 -13.73 -2.62 1.89
C ALA A 144 -14.42 -3.86 2.48
N GLY A 145 -15.51 -3.63 3.20
CA GLY A 145 -16.33 -4.62 3.88
C GLY A 145 -15.77 -5.02 5.23
N PRO A 146 -16.54 -5.82 6.00
CA PRO A 146 -16.08 -6.36 7.26
C PRO A 146 -14.77 -7.09 7.02
N VAL A 147 -13.91 -7.10 8.05
CA VAL A 147 -12.94 -8.20 8.13
C VAL A 147 -13.83 -9.44 8.05
N ALA A 148 -13.70 -10.21 6.98
CA ALA A 148 -14.56 -11.36 6.76
C ALA A 148 -14.68 -12.06 8.11
N GLY A 149 -15.90 -12.15 8.65
CA GLY A 149 -16.12 -12.99 9.82
C GLY A 149 -15.53 -14.37 9.50
N PRO A 150 -15.30 -15.25 10.48
CA PRO A 150 -14.76 -16.58 10.21
C PRO A 150 -15.75 -17.40 9.37
N GLY A 151 -15.87 -17.13 8.07
CA GLY A 151 -16.06 -18.17 7.08
C GLY A 151 -14.85 -19.09 7.15
N PRO A 152 -14.94 -20.33 6.65
CA PRO A 152 -13.88 -21.30 6.80
C PRO A 152 -12.64 -20.85 6.03
N GLY A 153 -11.85 -19.98 6.65
CA GLY A 153 -10.42 -19.91 6.44
C GLY A 153 -9.83 -21.29 6.77
N PRO A 154 -8.59 -21.53 6.36
CA PRO A 154 -7.93 -22.82 6.62
C PRO A 154 -7.78 -23.03 8.13
N GLY A 155 -8.80 -23.65 8.74
CA GLY A 155 -8.86 -24.02 10.14
C GLY A 155 -8.73 -22.85 11.13
N PRO A 156 -8.99 -23.11 12.42
CA PRO A 156 -8.55 -22.21 13.46
C PRO A 156 -7.02 -22.19 13.45
N GLY A 157 -6.44 -21.10 12.92
CA GLY A 157 -5.17 -20.62 13.42
C GLY A 157 -5.31 -20.48 14.95
N PRO A 158 -4.30 -20.88 15.73
CA PRO A 158 -4.55 -21.16 17.13
C PRO A 158 -4.91 -19.86 17.88
N GLY A 159 -5.71 -19.99 18.93
CA GLY A 159 -6.46 -18.88 19.54
C GLY A 159 -5.58 -17.75 20.11
N PRO A 160 -6.20 -16.68 20.66
CA PRO A 160 -5.47 -15.59 21.30
C PRO A 160 -4.55 -16.16 22.39
N GLY A 161 -3.25 -16.18 22.12
CA GLY A 161 -2.23 -16.81 22.96
C GLY A 161 -1.30 -17.79 22.24
N SER A 162 -1.62 -18.23 21.01
CA SER A 162 -0.72 -19.14 20.31
C SER A 162 0.36 -18.40 19.54
N ARG A 163 1.58 -18.48 20.06
CA ARG A 163 2.76 -18.00 19.36
C ARG A 163 3.09 -18.95 18.21
N ARG A 164 3.38 -18.41 17.04
CA ARG A 164 3.89 -19.17 15.90
C ARG A 164 5.27 -18.67 15.51
N ALA A 165 6.24 -19.59 15.47
CA ALA A 165 7.56 -19.33 14.92
C ALA A 165 7.56 -19.58 13.42
N PHE A 166 8.23 -18.68 12.69
CA PHE A 166 8.50 -18.77 11.26
C PHE A 166 10.01 -18.77 11.10
N ASP A 167 10.58 -19.89 10.67
CA ASP A 167 12.01 -20.00 10.39
C ASP A 167 12.31 -19.61 8.95
N ASN A 168 13.35 -18.80 8.76
CA ASN A 168 13.75 -18.20 7.48
C ASN A 168 12.55 -17.71 6.65
N PRO A 169 11.68 -16.84 7.20
CA PRO A 169 10.46 -16.43 6.51
C PRO A 169 10.81 -15.80 5.17
N THR A 170 10.10 -16.23 4.12
CA THR A 170 10.30 -15.71 2.76
C THR A 170 9.05 -15.03 2.23
N MET A 171 9.25 -14.00 1.41
CA MET A 171 8.23 -13.39 0.58
C MET A 171 8.82 -13.04 -0.78
N ASN A 172 8.00 -13.19 -1.82
CA ASN A 172 8.43 -12.94 -3.20
C ASN A 172 9.74 -13.68 -3.56
N GLY A 173 9.92 -14.90 -3.05
CA GLY A 173 11.08 -15.75 -3.32
C GLY A 173 12.39 -15.38 -2.59
N ALA A 174 12.40 -14.39 -1.68
CA ALA A 174 13.60 -14.03 -0.89
C ALA A 174 13.28 -13.99 0.62
N ILE A 175 14.31 -14.08 1.47
CA ILE A 175 14.16 -13.91 2.92
C ILE A 175 13.59 -12.52 3.21
N VAL A 176 12.65 -12.42 4.14
CA VAL A 176 12.06 -11.15 4.55
C VAL A 176 13.11 -10.25 5.18
N ASP A 177 13.21 -9.01 4.68
CA ASP A 177 14.12 -8.00 5.19
C ASP A 177 13.75 -7.57 6.61
N HIS A 178 14.76 -7.21 7.40
CA HIS A 178 14.53 -6.80 8.77
C HIS A 178 13.92 -5.39 8.91
N CYS A 179 13.92 -4.59 7.84
CA CYS A 179 13.35 -3.25 7.77
C CYS A 179 11.99 -3.25 7.08
N VAL A 180 11.10 -2.34 7.51
CA VAL A 180 9.83 -2.09 6.82
C VAL A 180 10.10 -1.45 5.46
N THR A 181 10.90 -0.40 5.43
CA THR A 181 11.33 0.31 4.22
C THR A 181 12.86 0.38 4.18
N TRP A 182 13.44 0.77 3.04
CA TRP A 182 14.90 0.76 2.86
C TRP A 182 15.64 1.44 4.03
N ALA A 183 16.42 0.65 4.78
CA ALA A 183 17.18 1.08 5.96
C ALA A 183 16.38 1.82 7.04
N THR A 184 15.07 1.60 7.13
CA THR A 184 14.16 2.35 8.02
C THR A 184 13.15 1.44 8.70
N ASP A 185 12.87 1.73 9.98
CA ASP A 185 11.99 0.94 10.86
C ASP A 185 12.36 -0.56 10.88
N CYS A 186 13.57 -0.82 11.36
CA CYS A 186 14.20 -2.14 11.32
C CYS A 186 14.09 -2.92 12.63
N GLY A 187 14.21 -4.24 12.55
CA GLY A 187 14.03 -5.14 13.68
C GLY A 187 12.55 -5.34 13.99
N TRP A 188 12.04 -4.65 15.02
CA TRP A 188 10.65 -4.84 15.46
C TRP A 188 9.66 -4.45 14.36
N GLY A 189 9.86 -3.31 13.68
CA GLY A 189 8.97 -2.85 12.61
C GLY A 189 8.82 -3.87 11.49
N GLY A 190 9.95 -4.32 10.92
CA GLY A 190 9.94 -5.35 9.88
C GLY A 190 9.31 -6.67 10.33
N ALA A 191 9.61 -7.13 11.55
CA ALA A 191 9.06 -8.36 12.10
C ALA A 191 7.55 -8.23 12.35
N HIS A 192 7.11 -7.08 12.86
CA HIS A 192 5.72 -6.78 13.12
C HIS A 192 4.91 -6.72 11.83
N LEU A 193 5.43 -6.04 10.80
CA LEU A 193 4.82 -6.01 9.48
C LEU A 193 4.73 -7.43 8.88
N PHE A 194 5.78 -8.25 9.02
CA PHE A 194 5.73 -9.65 8.62
C PHE A 194 4.59 -10.42 9.31
N CYS A 195 4.46 -10.32 10.63
CA CYS A 195 3.40 -11.00 11.38
C CYS A 195 2.00 -10.56 10.94
N GLN A 196 1.82 -9.26 10.69
CA GLN A 196 0.57 -8.74 10.13
C GLN A 196 0.26 -9.32 8.74
N ARG A 197 1.27 -9.49 7.88
CA ARG A 197 1.11 -10.16 6.57
C ARG A 197 0.73 -11.63 6.71
N MET A 198 1.12 -12.29 7.80
CA MET A 198 0.75 -13.67 8.12
C MET A 198 -0.61 -13.79 8.83
N GLY A 199 -1.34 -12.68 8.99
CA GLY A 199 -2.64 -12.65 9.67
C GLY A 199 -2.55 -12.70 11.20
N MET A 200 -1.37 -12.44 11.77
CA MET A 200 -1.12 -12.44 13.21
C MET A 200 -1.02 -11.01 13.74
N ARG A 201 -1.30 -10.81 15.03
CA ARG A 201 -1.48 -9.48 15.62
C ARG A 201 -0.17 -8.69 15.72
N ARG A 202 0.94 -9.34 16.07
CA ARG A 202 2.25 -8.69 16.27
C ARG A 202 3.42 -9.67 16.25
N ALA A 203 4.63 -9.12 16.12
CA ALA A 203 5.85 -9.83 16.50
C ALA A 203 6.04 -9.88 18.02
N VAL A 204 6.58 -11.00 18.48
CA VAL A 204 6.99 -11.26 19.87
C VAL A 204 8.52 -11.27 19.97
N SER A 205 9.20 -11.95 19.05
CA SER A 205 10.67 -12.00 18.97
C SER A 205 11.12 -12.29 17.54
N TRP A 206 12.38 -12.00 17.23
CA TRP A 206 12.98 -12.28 15.92
C TRP A 206 14.49 -12.43 16.02
N ASN A 207 15.05 -13.24 15.11
CA ASN A 207 16.49 -13.39 14.90
C ASN A 207 16.82 -12.95 13.47
N ARG A 208 18.07 -12.53 13.26
CA ARG A 208 18.53 -11.97 11.99
C ARG A 208 19.55 -12.89 11.32
N THR A 209 19.67 -12.77 10.01
CA THR A 209 20.69 -13.38 9.17
C THR A 209 21.09 -12.40 8.06
N ASN A 210 22.18 -12.68 7.36
CA ASN A 210 22.69 -11.84 6.27
C ASN A 210 22.80 -12.70 4.99
N PRO A 211 21.67 -12.99 4.33
CA PRO A 211 21.61 -13.97 3.24
C PRO A 211 22.10 -13.41 1.90
N GLY A 212 22.50 -12.13 1.85
CA GLY A 212 22.91 -11.45 0.62
C GLY A 212 21.75 -11.00 -0.28
N ARG A 213 20.55 -11.54 -0.09
CA ARG A 213 19.33 -11.10 -0.79
C ARG A 213 18.09 -11.17 0.11
N THR A 214 17.37 -10.06 0.23
CA THR A 214 16.16 -9.95 1.05
C THR A 214 15.02 -9.22 0.34
N TRP A 215 13.80 -9.39 0.83
CA TRP A 215 12.59 -8.71 0.36
C TRP A 215 12.10 -7.67 1.38
N VAL A 216 12.17 -6.39 1.02
CA VAL A 216 11.74 -5.26 1.85
C VAL A 216 10.23 -5.04 1.67
N ILE A 217 9.44 -5.54 2.61
CA ILE A 217 7.97 -5.63 2.48
C ILE A 217 7.31 -4.28 2.19
N GLY A 218 7.66 -3.24 2.95
CA GLY A 218 7.02 -1.92 2.83
C GLY A 218 7.48 -1.12 1.62
N SER A 219 8.61 -1.48 1.02
CA SER A 219 9.14 -0.84 -0.20
C SER A 219 8.95 -1.67 -1.47
N ASN A 220 8.34 -2.86 -1.38
CA ASN A 220 8.14 -3.80 -2.51
C ASN A 220 9.37 -3.97 -3.39
N ARG A 221 10.55 -4.08 -2.78
CA ARG A 221 11.83 -4.17 -3.51
C ARG A 221 12.76 -5.18 -2.88
N TYR A 222 13.66 -5.70 -3.70
CA TYR A 222 14.79 -6.49 -3.22
C TYR A 222 15.89 -5.58 -2.65
N CYS A 223 16.55 -6.07 -1.59
CA CYS A 223 17.89 -5.65 -1.21
C CYS A 223 18.84 -6.75 -1.67
N GLU A 224 19.92 -6.35 -2.35
CA GLU A 224 20.94 -7.27 -2.86
C GLU A 224 22.33 -6.78 -2.44
N GLY A 225 23.13 -7.68 -1.88
CA GLY A 225 24.47 -7.42 -1.36
C GLY A 225 24.67 -7.95 0.06
N GLY A 226 25.94 -8.13 0.45
CA GLY A 226 26.32 -8.65 1.77
C GLY A 226 26.00 -7.73 2.95
N PHE A 227 25.30 -6.61 2.72
CA PHE A 227 24.79 -5.72 3.76
C PHE A 227 23.29 -5.96 4.06
N CYS A 228 22.60 -6.77 3.25
CA CYS A 228 21.17 -6.99 3.35
C CYS A 228 20.84 -7.95 4.50
N VAL A 229 20.15 -7.44 5.52
CA VAL A 229 19.82 -8.19 6.73
C VAL A 229 18.38 -8.69 6.65
N GLY A 230 18.20 -10.01 6.72
CA GLY A 230 16.90 -10.67 6.75
C GLY A 230 16.60 -11.30 8.10
N PHE A 231 15.39 -11.83 8.26
CA PHE A 231 15.05 -12.64 9.43
C PHE A 231 15.44 -14.10 9.23
N SER A 232 16.16 -14.68 10.19
CA SER A 232 16.34 -16.13 10.31
C SER A 232 15.20 -16.77 11.10
N GLN A 233 14.52 -16.00 11.94
CA GLN A 233 13.30 -16.42 12.63
C GLN A 233 12.44 -15.21 12.98
N VAL A 234 11.12 -15.35 12.90
CA VAL A 234 10.15 -14.42 13.50
C VAL A 234 9.11 -15.20 14.29
N VAL A 235 8.88 -14.83 15.54
CA VAL A 235 7.79 -15.35 16.37
C VAL A 235 6.66 -14.34 16.38
N CYS A 236 5.49 -14.75 15.94
CA CYS A 236 4.28 -13.95 15.88
C CYS A 236 3.26 -14.41 16.92
N GLU A 237 2.39 -13.49 17.33
CA GLU A 237 1.21 -13.72 18.17
C GLU A 237 0.04 -12.92 17.60
#